data_AF-A0A4Q3CTE0-F1
#
_entry.id   AF-A0A4Q3CTE0-F1
#
_cell.length_a   1.000
_cell.length_b   1.000
_cell.length_c   1.000
_cell.angle_alpha   90.00
_cell.angle_beta   90.00
_cell.angle_gamma   90.00
#
_symmetry.space_group_name_H-M   'P 1'
#
loop_
_entity.id
_entity.type
_entity.pdbx_description
1 polymer ?
#
loop_
_entity_poly.entity_id
_entity_poly.type
_entity_poly.pdbx_seq_one_letter_code
_entity_poly.pdbx_strand_id
1 'polypeptide(L)'
;MKILSKLKVYVAIIGLIICSVKSFAQTDPHFSQYYAYPLWLNPALTGVIDGDYRASANFKQQWGALNSSFLTAGASYDMAPKKNFAFGATILNQRAGELDFNYLTALVSGSYRLRFGFEGLQMI
;
A
#
# COMPACT_ATOMS: atom_id res chain seq x y z
N MET A 1 13.08 46.02 11.33
CA MET A 1 12.65 44.87 10.49
C MET A 1 12.62 45.32 9.03
N LYS A 2 13.49 44.78 8.17
CA LYS A 2 13.54 45.17 6.75
C LYS A 2 12.31 44.60 6.03
N ILE A 3 11.39 45.47 5.62
CA ILE A 3 10.24 45.10 4.79
C ILE A 3 10.78 44.44 3.52
N LEU A 4 10.46 43.15 3.34
CA LEU A 4 10.88 42.38 2.17
C LEU A 4 10.41 43.12 0.90
N SER A 5 11.26 43.23 -0.13
CA SER A 5 10.86 43.87 -1.38
C SER A 5 9.66 43.14 -1.98
N LYS A 6 8.72 43.89 -2.59
CA LYS A 6 7.50 43.31 -3.20
C LYS A 6 7.82 42.15 -4.16
N LEU A 7 8.95 42.22 -4.85
CA LEU A 7 9.46 41.15 -5.71
C LEU A 7 9.74 39.84 -4.96
N LYS A 8 10.35 39.89 -3.77
CA LYS A 8 10.61 38.69 -2.94
C LYS A 8 9.31 38.07 -2.45
N VAL A 9 8.30 38.88 -2.17
CA VAL A 9 6.95 38.41 -1.80
C VAL A 9 6.29 37.69 -2.98
N TYR A 10 6.32 38.27 -4.18
CA TYR A 10 5.77 37.61 -5.37
C TYR A 10 6.49 36.30 -5.71
N VAL A 11 7.83 36.27 -5.61
CA VAL A 11 8.62 35.04 -5.81
C VAL A 11 8.29 33.97 -4.78
N ALA A 12 8.13 34.33 -3.50
CA ALA A 12 7.74 33.39 -2.46
C ALA A 12 6.32 32.84 -2.68
N ILE A 13 5.36 33.69 -3.10
CA ILE A 13 3.99 33.28 -3.40
C ILE A 13 3.97 32.33 -4.61
N ILE A 14 4.69 32.66 -5.68
CA ILE A 14 4.79 31.78 -6.86
C ILE A 14 5.45 30.45 -6.51
N GLY A 15 6.51 30.46 -5.67
CA GLY A 15 7.14 29.25 -5.17
C GLY A 15 6.19 28.37 -4.37
N LEU A 16 5.37 28.95 -3.50
CA LEU A 16 4.35 28.24 -2.72
C LEU A 16 3.25 27.63 -3.62
N ILE A 17 2.81 28.35 -4.65
CA ILE A 17 1.81 27.86 -5.61
C ILE A 17 2.36 26.70 -6.44
N ILE A 18 3.62 26.75 -6.87
CA ILE A 18 4.24 25.66 -7.64
C ILE A 18 4.42 24.40 -6.78
N CYS A 19 4.72 24.56 -5.48
CA CYS A 19 4.86 23.43 -4.55
C CYS A 19 3.52 22.73 -4.24
N SER A 20 2.37 23.38 -4.42
CA SER A 20 1.06 22.79 -4.09
C SER A 20 0.42 21.98 -5.23
N VAL A 21 0.93 22.05 -6.47
CA VAL A 21 0.31 21.39 -7.64
C VAL A 21 0.50 19.86 -7.66
N LYS A 22 1.32 19.30 -6.75
CA LYS A 22 1.65 17.85 -6.72
C LYS A 22 1.23 17.12 -5.43
N SER A 23 0.23 17.58 -4.70
CA SER A 23 -0.32 16.80 -3.59
C SER A 23 -1.33 15.77 -4.10
N PHE A 24 -0.88 14.54 -4.37
CA PHE A 24 -1.76 13.38 -4.49
C PHE A 24 -2.20 12.95 -3.10
N ALA A 25 -3.25 13.57 -2.56
CA ALA A 25 -3.91 13.08 -1.37
C ALA A 25 -4.84 11.91 -1.74
N GLN A 26 -4.27 10.77 -2.16
CA GLN A 26 -5.01 9.52 -2.23
C GLN A 26 -4.87 8.81 -0.90
N THR A 27 -5.99 8.53 -0.24
CA THR A 27 -5.99 7.61 0.89
C THR A 27 -5.95 6.21 0.30
N ASP A 28 -4.81 5.53 0.44
CA ASP A 28 -4.72 4.15 0.01
C ASP A 28 -5.80 3.32 0.73
N PRO A 29 -6.43 2.38 0.02
CA PRO A 29 -7.39 1.48 0.61
C PRO A 29 -6.69 0.65 1.69
N HIS A 30 -7.30 0.61 2.88
CA HIS A 30 -6.86 -0.26 3.95
C HIS A 30 -8.02 -1.12 4.43
N PHE A 31 -7.80 -2.42 4.49
CA PHE A 31 -8.70 -3.35 5.15
C PHE A 31 -8.59 -3.16 6.67
N SER A 32 -9.71 -3.32 7.40
CA SER A 32 -9.68 -3.28 8.86
C SER A 32 -8.84 -4.43 9.45
N GLN A 33 -8.81 -5.57 8.75
CA GLN A 33 -7.96 -6.72 9.05
C GLN A 33 -6.64 -6.62 8.26
N TYR A 34 -5.85 -5.58 8.50
CA TYR A 34 -4.60 -5.34 7.77
C TYR A 34 -3.61 -6.51 7.86
N TYR A 35 -3.63 -7.25 8.98
CA TYR A 35 -2.79 -8.44 9.20
C TYR A 35 -3.13 -9.60 8.24
N ALA A 36 -4.34 -9.65 7.70
CA ALA A 36 -4.77 -10.64 6.73
C ALA A 36 -4.41 -10.26 5.27
N TYR A 37 -3.76 -9.09 5.08
CA TYR A 37 -3.32 -8.60 3.78
C TYR A 37 -1.90 -7.97 3.81
N PRO A 38 -0.88 -8.72 4.28
CA PRO A 38 0.43 -8.15 4.61
C PRO A 38 1.27 -7.74 3.41
N LEU A 39 1.04 -8.31 2.21
CA LEU A 39 1.75 -7.91 0.99
C LEU A 39 1.46 -6.46 0.58
N TRP A 40 0.31 -5.91 0.99
CA TRP A 40 -0.04 -4.51 0.79
C TRP A 40 0.62 -3.58 1.82
N LEU A 41 0.92 -4.10 3.01
CA LEU A 41 1.52 -3.33 4.09
C LEU A 41 3.03 -3.17 3.87
N ASN A 42 3.73 -4.26 3.56
CA ASN A 42 5.18 -4.24 3.38
C ASN A 42 5.67 -5.43 2.53
N PRO A 43 6.41 -5.19 1.42
CA PRO A 43 6.98 -6.28 0.62
C PRO A 43 7.94 -7.19 1.39
N ALA A 44 8.56 -6.72 2.48
CA ALA A 44 9.42 -7.55 3.33
C ALA A 44 8.66 -8.70 4.03
N LEU A 45 7.34 -8.56 4.21
CA LEU A 45 6.49 -9.59 4.81
C LEU A 45 6.15 -10.73 3.83
N THR A 46 6.65 -10.68 2.59
CA THR A 46 6.46 -11.73 1.59
C THR A 46 7.04 -13.06 2.07
N GLY A 47 6.20 -14.08 2.10
CA GLY A 47 6.47 -15.44 2.57
C GLY A 47 6.77 -15.53 4.07
N VAL A 48 6.65 -14.45 4.85
CA VAL A 48 6.76 -14.52 6.32
C VAL A 48 5.45 -15.12 6.83
N ILE A 49 5.38 -16.44 6.74
CA ILE A 49 4.19 -17.25 7.00
C ILE A 49 4.60 -18.52 7.74
N ASP A 50 3.67 -19.03 8.54
CA ASP A 50 3.79 -20.33 9.17
C ASP A 50 3.23 -21.40 8.21
N GLY A 51 4.00 -21.72 7.17
CA GLY A 51 3.63 -22.63 6.09
C GLY A 51 4.40 -22.39 4.78
N ASP A 52 4.09 -23.17 3.75
CA ASP A 52 4.77 -23.07 2.45
C ASP A 52 4.15 -22.02 1.52
N TYR A 53 2.83 -21.83 1.65
CA TYR A 53 2.01 -20.98 0.80
C TYR A 53 0.96 -20.25 1.63
N ARG A 54 0.66 -19.01 1.26
CA ARG A 54 -0.47 -18.25 1.79
C ARG A 54 -1.24 -17.62 0.65
N ALA A 55 -2.56 -17.77 0.71
CA ALA A 55 -3.51 -17.07 -0.15
C ALA A 55 -4.50 -16.33 0.76
N SER A 56 -4.82 -15.08 0.41
CA SER A 56 -5.81 -14.29 1.12
C SER A 56 -6.74 -13.61 0.13
N ALA A 57 -8.03 -13.56 0.45
CA ALA A 57 -9.01 -12.74 -0.24
C ALA A 57 -9.69 -11.85 0.80
N ASN A 58 -9.75 -10.55 0.51
CA ASN A 58 -10.32 -9.54 1.39
C ASN A 58 -11.35 -8.74 0.61
N PHE A 59 -12.48 -8.47 1.27
CA PHE A 59 -13.55 -7.65 0.71
C PHE A 59 -14.00 -6.65 1.76
N LYS A 60 -14.18 -5.40 1.34
CA LYS A 60 -14.64 -4.31 2.19
C LYS A 60 -15.68 -3.50 1.45
N GLN A 61 -16.82 -3.31 2.11
CA GLN A 61 -17.86 -2.39 1.68
C GLN A 61 -17.95 -1.24 2.68
N GLN A 62 -17.91 0.00 2.20
CA GLN A 62 -18.07 1.21 3.01
C GLN A 62 -19.30 1.98 2.57
N TRP A 63 -20.00 2.57 3.55
CA TRP A 63 -21.24 3.30 3.35
C TRP A 63 -22.30 2.49 2.59
N GLY A 64 -22.56 1.26 3.06
CA GLY A 64 -23.51 0.33 2.44
C GLY A 64 -24.97 0.81 2.39
N ALA A 65 -25.33 1.84 3.16
CA ALA A 65 -26.65 2.46 3.11
C ALA A 65 -26.85 3.36 1.87
N LEU A 66 -25.78 3.72 1.16
CA LEU A 66 -25.86 4.44 -0.11
C LEU A 66 -26.09 3.44 -1.25
N ASN A 67 -26.96 3.77 -2.20
CA ASN A 67 -27.16 2.99 -3.44
C ASN A 67 -25.86 2.77 -4.23
N SER A 68 -24.87 3.64 -3.99
CA SER A 68 -23.53 3.64 -4.54
C SER A 68 -22.50 3.47 -3.39
N SER A 69 -22.40 2.28 -2.82
CA SER A 69 -21.41 2.01 -1.77
C SER A 69 -20.00 1.89 -2.35
N PHE A 70 -18.98 2.22 -1.56
CA PHE A 70 -17.59 2.04 -1.95
C PHE A 70 -17.19 0.57 -1.71
N LEU A 71 -16.68 -0.07 -2.74
CA LEU A 71 -16.32 -1.47 -2.76
C LEU A 71 -14.82 -1.61 -2.98
N THR A 72 -14.14 -2.34 -2.12
CA THR A 72 -12.73 -2.69 -2.27
C THR A 72 -12.57 -4.19 -2.15
N ALA A 73 -12.07 -4.80 -3.21
CA ALA A 73 -11.75 -6.23 -3.24
C ALA A 73 -10.25 -6.40 -3.44
N GLY A 74 -9.63 -7.29 -2.67
CA GLY A 74 -8.21 -7.59 -2.74
C GLY A 74 -7.96 -9.08 -2.67
N ALA A 75 -7.00 -9.57 -3.45
CA ALA A 75 -6.52 -10.93 -3.38
C ALA A 75 -4.99 -10.92 -3.40
N SER A 76 -4.39 -11.75 -2.54
CA SER A 76 -2.94 -11.85 -2.42
C SER A 76 -2.51 -13.30 -2.32
N TYR A 77 -1.33 -13.58 -2.86
CA TYR A 77 -0.70 -14.88 -2.75
C TYR A 77 0.79 -14.71 -2.54
N ASP A 78 1.38 -15.48 -1.63
CA ASP A 78 2.82 -15.54 -1.43
C ASP A 78 3.32 -16.91 -0.99
N MET A 79 4.60 -17.14 -1.29
CA MET A 79 5.28 -18.41 -1.06
C MET A 79 6.76 -18.20 -0.76
N ALA A 80 7.36 -19.15 -0.04
CA ALA A 80 8.78 -19.15 0.29
C ALA A 80 9.49 -20.42 -0.25
N PRO A 81 9.61 -20.57 -1.59
CA PRO A 81 10.04 -21.82 -2.22
C PRO A 81 11.50 -22.19 -1.91
N LYS A 82 12.34 -21.20 -1.58
CA LYS A 82 13.69 -21.44 -1.08
C LYS A 82 13.82 -20.88 0.32
N LYS A 83 14.66 -21.54 1.13
CA LYS A 83 14.90 -21.26 2.55
C LYS A 83 15.14 -19.78 2.91
N ASN A 84 15.63 -18.97 1.96
CA ASN A 84 15.92 -17.55 2.13
C ASN A 84 15.19 -16.63 1.14
N PHE A 85 14.48 -17.14 0.13
CA PHE A 85 13.82 -16.30 -0.88
C PHE A 85 12.32 -16.54 -0.87
N ALA A 86 11.56 -15.45 -0.93
CA ALA A 86 10.12 -15.50 -1.07
C ALA A 86 9.62 -14.54 -2.15
N PHE A 87 8.49 -14.91 -2.71
CA PHE A 87 7.84 -14.20 -3.80
C PHE A 87 6.34 -14.13 -3.52
N GLY A 88 5.72 -13.05 -3.95
CA GLY A 88 4.31 -12.82 -3.76
C GLY A 88 3.74 -11.86 -4.79
N ALA A 89 2.43 -11.84 -4.89
CA ALA A 89 1.68 -10.93 -5.71
C ALA A 89 0.38 -10.55 -5.01
N THR A 90 -0.06 -9.32 -5.25
CA THR A 90 -1.30 -8.80 -4.69
C THR A 90 -2.01 -7.96 -5.73
N ILE A 91 -3.32 -8.14 -5.84
CA ILE A 91 -4.20 -7.39 -6.73
C ILE A 91 -5.30 -6.78 -5.90
N LEU A 92 -5.56 -5.50 -6.10
CA LEU A 92 -6.54 -4.74 -5.37
C LEU A 92 -7.36 -3.90 -6.35
N ASN A 93 -8.67 -4.02 -6.27
CA ASN A 93 -9.62 -3.27 -7.08
C ASN A 93 -10.49 -2.42 -6.16
N GLN A 94 -10.47 -1.11 -6.38
CA GLN A 94 -11.31 -0.14 -5.71
C GLN A 94 -12.35 0.41 -6.67
N ARG A 95 -13.61 0.32 -6.27
CA ARG A 95 -14.72 0.96 -6.95
C ARG A 95 -15.39 1.94 -6.01
N ALA A 96 -15.41 3.22 -6.36
CA ALA A 96 -16.25 4.22 -5.71
C ALA A 96 -17.44 4.48 -6.64
N GLY A 97 -18.66 4.37 -6.12
CA GLY A 97 -19.87 4.17 -6.94
C GLY A 97 -20.20 5.29 -7.93
N GLU A 98 -21.06 6.25 -7.58
CA GLU A 98 -21.74 7.25 -8.45
C GLU A 98 -20.79 8.12 -9.29
N LEU A 99 -19.49 8.02 -9.02
CA LEU A 99 -18.40 8.70 -9.69
C LEU A 99 -17.71 7.86 -10.77
N ASP A 100 -18.19 6.65 -11.07
CA ASP A 100 -17.61 5.67 -12.02
C ASP A 100 -16.10 5.44 -11.80
N PHE A 101 -15.64 5.66 -10.57
CA PHE A 101 -14.24 5.56 -10.24
C PHE A 101 -13.87 4.10 -10.00
N ASN A 102 -12.97 3.60 -10.82
CA ASN A 102 -12.39 2.27 -10.73
C ASN A 102 -10.87 2.39 -10.75
N TYR A 103 -10.21 1.86 -9.72
CA TYR A 103 -8.77 1.85 -9.58
C TYR A 103 -8.27 0.44 -9.28
N LEU A 104 -7.57 -0.13 -10.26
CA LEU A 104 -6.97 -1.45 -10.17
C LEU A 104 -5.46 -1.31 -9.92
N THR A 105 -5.00 -1.86 -8.81
CA THR A 105 -3.59 -1.93 -8.45
C THR A 105 -3.15 -3.38 -8.45
N ALA A 106 -2.07 -3.68 -9.17
CA ALA A 106 -1.41 -4.99 -9.12
C ALA A 106 0.06 -4.79 -8.76
N LEU A 107 0.54 -5.51 -7.76
CA LEU A 107 1.90 -5.44 -7.26
C LEU A 107 2.49 -6.84 -7.16
N VAL A 108 3.78 -6.94 -7.45
CA VAL A 108 4.60 -8.11 -7.15
C VAL A 108 5.56 -7.75 -6.04
N SER A 109 5.84 -8.70 -5.16
CA SER A 109 6.71 -8.51 -4.02
C SER A 109 7.67 -9.68 -3.87
N GLY A 110 8.82 -9.40 -3.26
CA GLY A 110 9.81 -10.41 -2.95
C GLY A 110 10.60 -10.00 -1.73
N SER A 111 11.08 -11.00 -0.99
CA SER A 111 11.89 -10.78 0.20
C SER A 111 13.06 -11.77 0.23
N TYR A 112 14.15 -11.34 0.88
CA TYR A 112 15.29 -12.18 1.20
C TYR A 112 15.49 -12.21 2.70
N ARG A 113 15.56 -13.40 3.29
CA ARG A 113 15.67 -13.60 4.74
C ARG A 113 17.11 -13.85 5.14
N LEU A 114 17.60 -13.03 6.06
CA LEU A 114 18.89 -13.24 6.71
C LEU A 114 18.67 -14.06 7.98
N ARG A 115 19.43 -15.15 8.13
CA ARG A 115 19.42 -15.99 9.31
C ARG A 115 20.63 -15.61 10.17
N PHE A 116 20.38 -15.21 11.41
CA PHE A 116 21.43 -14.90 12.37
C PHE A 116 21.50 -15.99 13.46
N GLY A 117 22.71 -16.27 13.95
CA GLY A 117 22.98 -17.24 15.02
C GLY A 117 23.56 -18.59 14.57
N PHE A 118 24.23 -19.30 15.49
CA PHE A 118 24.94 -20.56 15.25
C PHE A 118 24.03 -21.70 14.72
N GLU A 119 22.74 -21.68 15.07
CA GLU A 119 21.71 -22.62 14.60
C GLU A 119 20.78 -22.05 13.52
N GLY A 120 20.89 -20.76 13.18
CA GLY A 120 20.08 -20.11 12.13
C GLY A 120 18.57 -20.10 12.37
N LEU A 121 18.15 -20.16 13.64
CA LEU A 121 16.75 -20.18 14.09
C LEU A 121 16.13 -18.77 14.25
N GLN A 122 16.95 -17.72 14.35
CA GLN A 122 16.46 -16.33 14.39
C GLN A 122 16.41 -15.75 12.97
N MET A 123 15.20 -15.44 12.51
CA MET A 123 14.91 -14.79 11.25
C MET A 123 14.49 -13.34 11.50
N ILE A 124 15.07 -12.41 10.74
CA ILE A 124 14.67 -11.00 10.69
C ILE A 124 14.27 -10.66 9.25
#